data_AF-A0A6A1V8G5-F1
#
_entry.id   AF-A0A6A1V8G5-F1
#
_cell.length_a   1.000
_cell.length_b   1.000
_cell.length_c   1.000
_cell.angle_alpha   90.00
_cell.angle_beta   90.00
_cell.angle_gamma   90.00
#
_symmetry.space_group_name_H-M   'P 1'
#
loop_
_entity.id
_entity.type
_entity.pdbx_description
1 polymer ?
#
loop_
_entity_poly.entity_id
_entity_poly.type
_entity_poly.pdbx_seq_one_letter_code
_entity_poly.pdbx_strand_id
1 'polypeptide(L)'
;MDLLHQFEQILEADPLIDEVGFVHPSQFAKLAEEAGDLIANPSLDGTSFWSRDHKLGVSTQAVLPLYNAAKLAFLSAMGEYKRLGHDVISGDIAENEVMKHSRALLLLSSDFGTAWNSRKLVVCKKQDLSVYMDELLFSELVLSYSPKSDHAWSHRRWVIKSITGKCSTLQEIVRKESELVEKIAEVQIQFKNCMH
;
A
#
# COMPACT_ATOMS: atom_id res chain seq x y z
N MET A 1 -2.34 7.23 -20.89
CA MET A 1 -2.08 7.78 -19.54
C MET A 1 -1.05 6.87 -18.90
N ASP A 2 -0.03 7.38 -18.18
CA ASP A 2 1.01 6.53 -17.60
C ASP A 2 0.43 5.50 -16.61
N LEU A 3 0.92 4.26 -16.63
CA LEU A 3 0.36 3.13 -15.86
C LEU A 3 0.50 3.37 -14.35
N LEU A 4 1.63 3.95 -13.93
CA LEU A 4 1.84 4.33 -12.54
C LEU A 4 0.89 5.44 -12.12
N HIS A 5 0.73 6.47 -12.96
CA HIS A 5 -0.19 7.57 -12.66
C HIS A 5 -1.63 7.11 -12.46
N GLN A 6 -2.12 6.19 -13.30
CA GLN A 6 -3.46 5.60 -13.14
C GLN A 6 -3.58 4.83 -11.81
N PHE A 7 -2.56 4.04 -11.47
CA PHE A 7 -2.54 3.29 -10.21
C PHE A 7 -2.57 4.23 -9.00
N GLU A 8 -1.74 5.27 -9.00
CA GLU A 8 -1.69 6.27 -7.93
C GLU A 8 -3.00 7.05 -7.81
N GLN A 9 -3.64 7.40 -8.92
CA GLN A 9 -4.95 8.04 -8.92
C GLN A 9 -6.03 7.18 -8.27
N ILE A 10 -6.06 5.86 -8.54
CA ILE A 10 -7.00 4.94 -7.90
C ILE A 10 -6.75 4.90 -6.39
N LEU A 11 -5.47 4.79 -6.02
CA LEU A 11 -5.03 4.75 -4.63
C LEU A 11 -5.34 6.04 -3.85
N GLU A 12 -5.32 7.21 -4.51
CA GLU A 12 -5.67 8.50 -3.95
C GLU A 12 -7.21 8.71 -3.89
N ALA A 13 -7.94 8.23 -4.89
CA ALA A 13 -9.39 8.34 -4.96
C ALA A 13 -10.11 7.46 -3.93
N ASP A 14 -9.54 6.29 -3.61
CA ASP A 14 -10.05 5.39 -2.58
C ASP A 14 -9.00 5.16 -1.47
N PRO A 15 -9.02 5.98 -0.40
CA PRO A 15 -8.11 5.80 0.73
C PRO A 15 -8.49 4.62 1.63
N LEU A 16 -9.66 4.01 1.41
CA LEU A 16 -10.19 2.93 2.25
C LEU A 16 -9.87 1.54 1.69
N ILE A 17 -9.09 1.44 0.61
CA ILE A 17 -8.70 0.16 0.03
C ILE A 17 -8.14 -0.77 1.11
N ASP A 18 -8.79 -1.92 1.28
CA ASP A 18 -8.50 -2.91 2.33
C ASP A 18 -7.94 -4.24 1.78
N GLU A 19 -8.05 -4.45 0.46
CA GLU A 19 -7.57 -5.64 -0.23
C GLU A 19 -6.98 -5.30 -1.61
N VAL A 20 -5.79 -5.85 -1.90
CA VAL A 20 -5.17 -5.78 -3.24
C VAL A 20 -4.95 -7.19 -3.77
N GLY A 21 -5.43 -7.45 -4.98
CA GLY A 21 -5.32 -8.74 -5.65
C GLY A 21 -4.65 -8.64 -7.02
N PHE A 22 -3.91 -9.68 -7.41
CA PHE A 22 -3.34 -9.81 -8.75
C PHE A 22 -4.20 -10.75 -9.58
N VAL A 23 -4.84 -10.20 -10.61
CA VAL A 23 -5.87 -10.90 -11.38
C VAL A 23 -5.37 -11.17 -12.78
N HIS A 24 -5.59 -12.37 -13.32
CA HIS A 24 -5.25 -12.65 -14.70
C HIS A 24 -6.20 -11.90 -15.65
N PRO A 25 -5.74 -11.33 -16.79
CA PRO A 25 -6.60 -10.60 -17.72
C PRO A 25 -7.91 -11.33 -18.10
N SER A 26 -7.88 -12.66 -18.23
CA SER A 26 -9.06 -13.46 -18.56
C SER A 26 -10.13 -13.50 -17.45
N GLN A 27 -9.80 -13.08 -16.23
CA GLN A 27 -10.71 -13.06 -15.08
C GLN A 27 -11.30 -11.66 -14.82
N PHE A 28 -10.75 -10.60 -15.43
CA PHE A 28 -11.27 -9.22 -15.27
C PHE A 28 -12.69 -9.05 -15.80
N ALA A 29 -13.00 -9.64 -16.96
CA ALA A 29 -14.34 -9.58 -17.53
C ALA A 29 -15.39 -10.18 -16.58
N LYS A 30 -15.04 -11.29 -15.93
CA LYS A 30 -15.90 -11.95 -14.94
C LYS A 30 -16.11 -11.09 -13.70
N LEU A 31 -15.08 -10.40 -13.20
CA LEU A 31 -15.21 -9.46 -12.08
C LEU A 31 -16.11 -8.26 -12.43
N ALA A 32 -16.01 -7.74 -13.65
CA ALA A 32 -16.86 -6.64 -14.13
C ALA A 32 -18.33 -7.09 -14.30
N GLU A 33 -18.56 -8.31 -14.81
CA GLU A 33 -19.88 -8.90 -14.94
C GLU A 33 -20.53 -9.19 -13.58
N GLU A 34 -19.80 -9.77 -12.63
CA GLU A 34 -20.27 -10.03 -11.26
C GLU A 34 -20.57 -8.73 -10.49
N ALA A 35 -19.86 -7.66 -10.81
CA ALA A 35 -20.11 -6.32 -10.30
C ALA A 35 -21.40 -5.68 -10.87
N GLY A 36 -22.01 -6.25 -11.92
CA GLY A 36 -23.24 -5.72 -12.51
C GLY A 36 -23.03 -4.49 -13.40
N ASP A 37 -21.80 -4.24 -13.84
CA ASP A 37 -21.47 -3.12 -14.74
C ASP A 37 -21.83 -3.46 -16.19
N LEU A 38 -23.13 -3.42 -16.52
CA LEU A 38 -23.62 -3.53 -17.90
C LEU A 38 -23.32 -2.28 -18.75
N ILE A 39 -22.71 -1.24 -18.17
CA ILE A 39 -22.28 -0.01 -18.84
C ILE A 39 -20.86 0.36 -18.36
N ALA A 40 -19.91 -0.56 -18.44
CA ALA A 40 -18.52 -0.13 -18.50
C ALA A 40 -18.30 0.48 -19.89
N ASN A 41 -18.44 1.81 -20.02
CA ASN A 41 -17.85 2.52 -21.15
C ASN A 41 -16.38 2.08 -21.24
N PRO A 42 -15.91 1.48 -22.36
CA PRO A 42 -14.54 1.00 -22.48
C PRO A 42 -13.52 2.15 -22.64
N SER A 43 -13.86 3.35 -22.18
CA SER A 43 -13.06 4.56 -22.31
C SER A 43 -12.24 4.81 -21.05
N LEU A 44 -11.25 3.93 -20.81
CA LEU A 44 -9.89 4.23 -20.33
C LEU A 44 -9.16 2.89 -20.08
N ASP A 45 -8.54 2.29 -21.11
CA ASP A 45 -7.57 1.17 -20.96
C ASP A 45 -7.95 0.09 -19.91
N GLY A 46 -9.21 -0.36 -19.89
CA GLY A 46 -9.84 -1.20 -18.84
C GLY A 46 -9.31 -2.63 -18.69
N THR A 47 -8.02 -2.86 -18.94
CA THR A 47 -7.34 -4.16 -18.90
C THR A 47 -6.32 -4.27 -17.75
N SER A 48 -5.96 -3.15 -17.11
CA SER A 48 -4.86 -3.10 -16.14
C SER A 48 -5.30 -3.02 -14.68
N PHE A 49 -6.41 -2.33 -14.39
CA PHE A 49 -6.90 -2.12 -13.03
C PHE A 49 -8.41 -2.32 -12.92
N TRP A 50 -8.86 -2.82 -11.78
CA TRP A 50 -10.27 -2.93 -11.37
C TRP A 50 -10.35 -2.43 -9.94
N SER A 51 -11.33 -1.57 -9.63
CA SER A 51 -11.51 -1.07 -8.26
C SER A 51 -13.00 -0.97 -7.93
N ARG A 52 -13.41 -1.60 -6.83
CA ARG A 52 -14.78 -1.56 -6.32
C ARG A 52 -14.83 -2.05 -4.88
N ASP A 53 -15.75 -1.52 -4.09
CA ASP A 53 -16.00 -1.96 -2.70
C ASP A 53 -14.72 -2.00 -1.86
N HIS A 54 -13.83 -1.00 -2.05
CA HIS A 54 -12.52 -0.90 -1.42
C HIS A 54 -11.52 -2.02 -1.76
N LYS A 55 -11.77 -2.75 -2.85
CA LYS A 55 -10.87 -3.78 -3.37
C LYS A 55 -10.22 -3.30 -4.66
N LEU A 56 -8.93 -3.60 -4.82
CA LEU A 56 -8.16 -3.24 -5.99
C LEU A 56 -7.57 -4.48 -6.67
N GLY A 57 -8.01 -4.76 -7.89
CA GLY A 57 -7.45 -5.76 -8.78
C GLY A 57 -6.40 -5.14 -9.71
N VAL A 58 -5.18 -5.67 -9.70
CA VAL A 58 -4.11 -5.31 -10.64
C VAL A 58 -3.90 -6.47 -11.61
N SER A 59 -3.88 -6.16 -12.89
CA SER A 59 -3.70 -7.17 -13.93
C SER A 59 -2.29 -7.74 -13.89
N THR A 60 -2.17 -9.07 -13.93
CA THR A 60 -0.85 -9.73 -13.89
C THR A 60 0.08 -9.29 -15.03
N GLN A 61 -0.49 -8.90 -16.19
CA GLN A 61 0.28 -8.34 -17.31
C GLN A 61 0.82 -6.92 -17.03
N ALA A 62 0.17 -6.17 -16.14
CA ALA A 62 0.56 -4.82 -15.75
C ALA A 62 1.55 -4.80 -14.58
N VAL A 63 1.66 -5.88 -13.79
CA VAL A 63 2.49 -5.93 -12.56
C VAL A 63 3.95 -5.58 -12.83
N LEU A 64 4.61 -6.21 -13.80
CA LEU A 64 6.04 -5.97 -14.05
C LEU A 64 6.31 -4.55 -14.59
N PRO A 65 5.60 -4.05 -15.62
CA PRO A 65 5.74 -2.67 -16.07
C PRO A 65 5.47 -1.66 -14.94
N LEU A 66 4.40 -1.87 -14.17
CA LEU A 66 4.01 -0.99 -13.07
C LEU A 66 5.06 -0.99 -11.95
N TYR A 67 5.58 -2.16 -11.57
CA TYR A 67 6.64 -2.28 -10.58
C TYR A 67 7.88 -1.50 -11.01
N ASN A 68 8.30 -1.62 -12.28
CA ASN A 68 9.46 -0.89 -12.78
C ASN A 68 9.22 0.63 -12.76
N ALA A 69 8.04 1.09 -13.16
CA ALA A 69 7.67 2.50 -13.10
C ALA A 69 7.66 3.02 -11.66
N ALA A 70 6.98 2.32 -10.74
CA ALA A 70 6.91 2.67 -9.32
C ALA A 70 8.31 2.72 -8.68
N LYS A 71 9.17 1.74 -9.00
CA LYS A 71 10.54 1.69 -8.50
C LYS A 71 11.38 2.87 -9.00
N LEU A 72 11.30 3.21 -10.28
CA LEU A 72 12.02 4.35 -10.85
C LEU A 72 11.55 5.68 -10.23
N ALA A 73 10.23 5.87 -10.14
CA ALA A 73 9.64 7.06 -9.52
C ALA A 73 10.05 7.20 -8.04
N PHE A 74 9.98 6.10 -7.28
CA PHE A 74 10.45 6.07 -5.89
C PHE A 74 11.92 6.44 -5.76
N LEU A 75 12.80 5.87 -6.58
CA LEU A 75 14.24 6.17 -6.54
C LEU A 75 14.53 7.63 -6.91
N SER A 76 13.78 8.20 -7.87
CA SER A 76 13.87 9.61 -8.23
C SER A 76 13.45 10.51 -7.06
N ALA A 77 12.28 10.26 -6.47
CA ALA A 77 11.79 11.02 -5.32
C ALA A 77 12.74 10.93 -4.12
N MET A 78 13.34 9.77 -3.88
CA MET A 78 14.39 9.61 -2.86
C MET A 78 15.65 10.41 -3.16
N GLY A 79 16.01 10.57 -4.44
CA GLY A 79 17.11 11.44 -4.87
C GLY A 79 16.82 12.91 -4.55
N GLU A 80 15.62 13.37 -4.89
CA GLU A 80 15.15 14.74 -4.58
C GLU A 80 15.09 15.00 -3.07
N TYR A 81 14.47 14.08 -2.31
CA TYR A 81 14.36 14.19 -0.85
C TYR A 81 15.73 14.36 -0.17
N LYS A 82 16.74 13.61 -0.62
CA LYS A 82 18.11 13.73 -0.10
C LYS A 82 18.77 15.05 -0.47
N ARG A 83 18.49 15.60 -1.66
CA ARG A 83 19.03 16.87 -2.13
C ARG A 83 18.41 18.08 -1.43
N LEU A 84 17.12 18.00 -1.11
CA LEU A 84 16.31 19.14 -0.65
C LEU A 84 16.24 19.27 0.88
N GLY A 85 16.99 18.45 1.63
CA GLY A 85 16.85 18.26 3.08
C GLY A 85 16.89 19.49 4.01
N HIS A 86 17.11 20.71 3.48
CA HIS A 86 17.11 21.97 4.22
C HIS A 86 16.03 22.97 3.81
N ASP A 87 15.38 22.82 2.65
CA ASP A 87 14.27 23.71 2.24
C ASP A 87 12.93 23.14 2.71
N VAL A 88 12.11 23.95 3.38
CA VAL A 88 10.88 23.49 4.05
C VAL A 88 9.79 23.16 3.03
N ILE A 89 9.56 24.03 2.05
CA ILE A 89 8.48 23.86 1.06
C ILE A 89 8.85 22.72 0.09
N SER A 90 10.06 22.76 -0.48
CA SER A 90 10.52 21.68 -1.36
C SER A 90 10.69 20.36 -0.62
N GLY A 91 10.96 20.42 0.69
CA GLY A 91 11.03 19.27 1.57
C GLY A 91 9.69 18.54 1.70
N ASP A 92 8.58 19.23 1.96
CA ASP A 92 7.26 18.59 2.09
C ASP A 92 6.79 17.98 0.77
N ILE A 93 7.04 18.66 -0.37
CA ILE A 93 6.75 18.08 -1.69
C ILE A 93 7.53 16.78 -1.89
N ALA A 94 8.84 16.79 -1.63
CA ALA A 94 9.68 15.60 -1.78
C ALA A 94 9.26 14.46 -0.83
N GLU A 95 8.87 14.79 0.40
CA GLU A 95 8.32 13.83 1.37
C GLU A 95 7.04 13.18 0.84
N ASN A 96 6.11 13.97 0.31
CA ASN A 96 4.85 13.47 -0.24
C ASN A 96 5.10 12.56 -1.45
N GLU A 97 6.01 12.92 -2.35
CA GLU A 97 6.39 12.05 -3.48
C GLU A 97 7.03 10.74 -3.03
N VAL A 98 7.91 10.78 -2.01
CA VAL A 98 8.48 9.57 -1.41
C VAL A 98 7.37 8.67 -0.83
N MET A 99 6.41 9.24 -0.11
CA MET A 99 5.29 8.49 0.48
C MET A 99 4.34 7.93 -0.58
N LYS A 100 4.06 8.68 -1.64
CA LYS A 100 3.21 8.25 -2.76
C LYS A 100 3.82 7.09 -3.54
N HIS A 101 5.05 7.25 -4.04
CA HIS A 101 5.69 6.22 -4.86
C HIS A 101 6.11 5.00 -4.04
N SER A 102 6.49 5.17 -2.77
CA SER A 102 6.77 4.02 -1.90
C SER A 102 5.50 3.22 -1.58
N ARG A 103 4.33 3.86 -1.45
CA ARG A 103 3.04 3.16 -1.30
C ARG A 103 2.78 2.30 -2.52
N ALA A 104 2.87 2.88 -3.72
CA ALA A 104 2.66 2.14 -4.97
C ALA A 104 3.64 0.96 -5.11
N LEU A 105 4.93 1.17 -4.83
CA LEU A 105 5.95 0.14 -4.91
C LEU A 105 5.73 -1.01 -3.91
N LEU A 106 5.37 -0.70 -2.67
CA LEU A 106 5.18 -1.68 -1.61
C LEU A 106 3.91 -2.53 -1.80
N LEU A 107 2.88 -1.97 -2.44
CA LEU A 107 1.71 -2.75 -2.87
C LEU A 107 2.07 -3.83 -3.92
N LEU A 108 3.14 -3.62 -4.68
CA LEU A 108 3.63 -4.55 -5.70
C LEU A 108 4.76 -5.45 -5.19
N SER A 109 5.51 -4.98 -4.20
CA SER A 109 6.67 -5.67 -3.62
C SER A 109 6.78 -5.36 -2.13
N SER A 110 6.05 -6.11 -1.31
CA SER A 110 5.91 -5.89 0.14
C SER A 110 7.26 -5.91 0.90
N ASP A 111 8.26 -6.63 0.38
CA ASP A 111 9.56 -6.80 1.02
C ASP A 111 10.63 -5.85 0.50
N PHE A 112 10.24 -4.76 -0.17
CA PHE A 112 11.19 -3.72 -0.60
C PHE A 112 11.66 -2.87 0.60
N GLY A 113 12.62 -3.38 1.38
CA GLY A 113 13.05 -2.80 2.65
C GLY A 113 13.51 -1.33 2.58
N THR A 114 14.11 -0.89 1.47
CA THR A 114 14.51 0.51 1.27
C THR A 114 13.30 1.45 1.26
N ALA A 115 12.16 1.01 0.72
CA ALA A 115 10.93 1.80 0.69
C ALA A 115 10.37 1.98 2.10
N TRP A 116 10.25 0.89 2.87
CA TRP A 116 9.85 0.96 4.29
C TRP A 116 10.76 1.87 5.11
N ASN A 117 12.08 1.74 4.97
CA ASN A 117 13.02 2.59 5.69
C ASN A 117 12.89 4.08 5.30
N SER A 118 12.59 4.35 4.03
CA SER A 118 12.37 5.73 3.56
C SER A 118 11.10 6.33 4.17
N ARG A 119 10.02 5.55 4.26
CA ARG A 119 8.80 5.97 4.96
C ARG A 119 9.09 6.30 6.43
N LYS A 120 9.85 5.47 7.15
CA LYS A 120 10.25 5.75 8.54
C LYS A 120 10.97 7.10 8.69
N LEU A 121 11.84 7.44 7.75
CA LEU A 121 12.55 8.73 7.76
C LEU A 121 11.57 9.92 7.63
N VAL A 122 10.64 9.84 6.68
CA VAL A 122 9.63 10.90 6.46
C VAL A 122 8.70 11.02 7.67
N VAL A 123 8.16 9.91 8.15
CA VAL A 123 7.25 9.86 9.31
C VAL A 123 7.92 10.43 10.57
N CYS A 124 9.17 10.05 10.84
CA CYS A 124 9.96 10.60 11.96
C CYS A 124 10.14 12.12 11.88
N LYS A 125 10.27 12.66 10.67
CA LYS A 125 10.47 14.10 10.46
C LYS A 125 9.18 14.88 10.68
N LYS A 126 8.03 14.35 10.23
CA LYS A 126 6.72 15.00 10.41
C LYS A 126 6.27 15.03 11.88
N GLN A 127 6.58 13.99 12.66
CA GLN A 127 6.16 13.83 14.07
C GLN A 127 4.65 13.97 14.33
N ASP A 128 3.83 13.80 13.30
CA ASP A 128 2.37 13.85 13.39
C ASP A 128 1.81 12.45 13.69
N LEU A 129 0.98 12.35 14.73
CA LEU A 129 0.31 11.10 15.12
C LEU A 129 -0.59 10.54 14.02
N SER A 130 -1.23 11.39 13.21
CA SER A 130 -2.11 10.94 12.11
C SER A 130 -1.32 10.09 11.10
N VAL A 131 -0.13 10.56 10.73
CA VAL A 131 0.77 9.87 9.80
C VAL A 131 1.19 8.49 10.34
N TYR A 132 1.39 8.34 11.65
CA TYR A 132 1.65 7.01 12.23
C TYR A 132 0.43 6.08 12.14
N MET A 133 -0.80 6.60 12.27
CA MET A 133 -2.01 5.79 12.08
C MET A 133 -2.17 5.34 10.63
N ASP A 134 -1.86 6.22 9.68
CA ASP A 134 -1.85 5.88 8.25
C ASP A 134 -0.84 4.77 7.96
N GLU A 135 0.33 4.77 8.60
CA GLU A 135 1.30 3.67 8.47
C GLU A 135 0.80 2.34 9.06
N LEU A 136 -0.01 2.37 10.12
CA LEU A 136 -0.67 1.15 10.63
C LEU A 136 -1.66 0.62 9.60
N LEU A 137 -2.55 1.47 9.09
CA LEU A 137 -3.52 1.07 8.05
C LEU A 137 -2.82 0.54 6.81
N PHE A 138 -1.76 1.23 6.36
CA PHE A 138 -1.01 0.80 5.20
C PHE A 138 -0.28 -0.52 5.40
N SER A 139 0.36 -0.74 6.56
CA SER A 139 1.00 -2.03 6.86
C SER A 139 -0.01 -3.17 6.99
N GLU A 140 -1.22 -2.91 7.49
CA GLU A 140 -2.33 -3.86 7.51
C GLU A 140 -2.79 -4.23 6.09
N LEU A 141 -2.96 -3.25 5.21
CA LEU A 141 -3.26 -3.49 3.79
C LEU A 141 -2.20 -4.38 3.14
N VAL A 142 -0.91 -4.11 3.35
CA VAL A 142 0.17 -4.96 2.83
C VAL A 142 0.10 -6.39 3.37
N LEU A 143 -0.21 -6.55 4.65
CA LEU A 143 -0.32 -7.86 5.30
C LEU A 143 -1.56 -8.65 4.86
N SER A 144 -2.61 -8.01 4.35
CA SER A 144 -3.82 -8.68 3.85
C SER A 144 -3.51 -9.67 2.72
N TYR A 145 -2.60 -9.31 1.81
CA TYR A 145 -2.19 -10.15 0.67
C TYR A 145 -0.77 -10.72 0.82
N SER A 146 0.06 -10.14 1.70
CA SER A 146 1.42 -10.61 2.00
C SER A 146 1.61 -10.89 3.51
N PRO A 147 0.90 -11.89 4.07
CA PRO A 147 0.83 -12.12 5.51
C PRO A 147 2.16 -12.57 6.15
N LYS A 148 3.15 -12.93 5.33
CA LYS A 148 4.50 -13.35 5.74
C LYS A 148 5.57 -12.27 5.55
N SER A 149 5.20 -11.04 5.16
CA SER A 149 6.18 -9.97 4.95
C SER A 149 6.84 -9.56 6.27
N ASP A 150 8.11 -9.95 6.45
CA ASP A 150 8.91 -9.58 7.61
C ASP A 150 9.11 -8.06 7.73
N HIS A 151 9.20 -7.38 6.58
CA HIS A 151 9.36 -5.93 6.53
C HIS A 151 8.09 -5.20 6.98
N ALA A 152 6.90 -5.63 6.54
CA ALA A 152 5.64 -5.04 6.97
C ALA A 152 5.44 -5.21 8.49
N TRP A 153 5.66 -6.42 9.02
CA TRP A 153 5.60 -6.68 10.46
C TRP A 153 6.63 -5.87 11.26
N SER A 154 7.86 -5.77 10.75
CA SER A 154 8.91 -4.98 11.39
C SER A 154 8.61 -3.48 11.38
N HIS A 155 8.01 -2.98 10.31
CA HIS A 155 7.56 -1.60 10.20
C HIS A 155 6.43 -1.31 11.20
N ARG A 156 5.44 -2.19 11.27
CA ARG A 156 4.30 -2.07 12.18
C ARG A 156 4.72 -2.05 13.66
N ARG A 157 5.60 -2.97 14.08
CA ARG A 157 6.21 -2.94 15.43
C ARG A 157 6.94 -1.62 15.71
N TRP A 158 7.65 -1.09 14.71
CA TRP A 158 8.34 0.19 14.84
C TRP A 158 7.34 1.36 14.98
N VAL A 159 6.23 1.36 14.25
CA VAL A 159 5.18 2.38 14.38
C VAL A 159 4.58 2.37 15.79
N ILE A 160 4.15 1.19 16.27
CA ILE A 160 3.58 1.03 17.62
C ILE A 160 4.56 1.53 18.68
N LYS A 161 5.83 1.13 18.58
CA LYS A 161 6.88 1.61 19.50
C LYS A 161 7.07 3.12 19.45
N SER A 162 6.95 3.73 18.27
CA SER A 162 7.15 5.17 18.05
C SER A 162 6.04 6.04 18.65
N ILE A 163 4.83 5.50 18.76
CA ILE A 163 3.66 6.20 19.33
C ILE A 163 3.41 5.88 20.82
N THR A 164 4.07 4.87 21.36
CA THR A 164 4.02 4.54 22.80
C THR A 164 4.36 5.76 23.66
N GLY A 165 3.49 6.09 24.61
CA GLY A 165 3.66 7.24 25.51
C GLY A 165 3.26 8.60 24.92
N LYS A 166 2.98 8.68 23.61
CA LYS A 166 2.48 9.89 22.93
C LYS A 166 0.99 9.82 22.62
N CYS A 167 0.43 8.61 22.61
CA CYS A 167 -0.93 8.33 22.16
C CYS A 167 -1.82 7.86 23.32
N SER A 168 -2.90 8.59 23.57
CA SER A 168 -3.89 8.23 24.60
C SER A 168 -4.72 6.98 24.23
N THR A 169 -4.80 6.64 22.94
CA THR A 169 -5.55 5.47 22.43
C THR A 169 -4.70 4.21 22.28
N LEU A 170 -3.51 4.15 22.91
CA LEU A 170 -2.59 3.02 22.81
C LEU A 170 -3.24 1.66 23.13
N GLN A 171 -4.15 1.60 24.12
CA GLN A 171 -4.86 0.37 24.47
C GLN A 171 -5.77 -0.12 23.32
N GLU A 172 -6.44 0.80 22.63
CA GLU A 172 -7.25 0.45 21.45
C GLU A 172 -6.37 -0.06 20.31
N ILE A 173 -5.19 0.53 20.11
CA ILE A 173 -4.23 0.09 19.09
C ILE A 173 -3.73 -1.31 19.40
N VAL A 174 -3.39 -1.61 20.66
CA VAL A 174 -2.98 -2.96 21.07
C VAL A 174 -4.10 -3.97 20.88
N ARG A 175 -5.36 -3.60 21.18
CA ARG A 175 -6.52 -4.47 20.90
C ARG A 175 -6.66 -4.76 19.40
N LYS A 176 -6.63 -3.72 18.55
CA LYS A 176 -6.69 -3.86 17.08
C LYS A 176 -5.52 -4.70 16.56
N GLU A 177 -4.34 -4.58 17.17
CA GLU A 177 -3.18 -5.41 16.83
C GLU A 177 -3.43 -6.89 17.10
N SER A 178 -4.03 -7.22 18.25
CA SER A 178 -4.39 -8.60 18.58
C SER A 178 -5.38 -9.18 17.56
N GLU A 179 -6.40 -8.41 17.20
CA GLU A 179 -7.42 -8.80 16.20
C GLU A 179 -6.79 -9.03 14.82
N LEU A 180 -5.86 -8.17 14.41
CA LEU A 180 -5.15 -8.32 13.14
C LEU A 180 -4.29 -9.59 13.11
N VAL A 181 -3.55 -9.87 14.19
CA VAL A 181 -2.71 -11.08 14.29
C VAL A 181 -3.57 -12.35 14.20
N GLU A 182 -4.73 -12.37 14.86
CA GLU A 182 -5.69 -13.47 14.79
C GLU A 182 -6.22 -13.64 13.36
N LYS A 183 -6.71 -12.57 12.73
CA LYS A 183 -7.19 -12.58 11.34
C LYS A 183 -6.14 -13.11 10.36
N ILE A 184 -4.89 -12.66 10.47
CA ILE A 184 -3.81 -13.11 9.59
C ILE A 184 -3.47 -14.60 9.84
N ALA A 185 -3.49 -15.05 11.09
CA ALA A 185 -3.24 -16.45 11.43
C ALA A 185 -4.32 -17.38 10.84
N GLU A 186 -5.60 -17.00 10.93
CA GLU A 186 -6.72 -17.74 10.33
C GLU A 186 -6.56 -17.89 8.83
N VAL A 187 -6.25 -16.78 8.13
CA VAL A 187 -6.02 -16.78 6.68
C VAL A 187 -4.86 -17.72 6.31
N GLN A 188 -3.76 -17.69 7.06
CA GLN A 188 -2.64 -18.59 6.82
C GLN A 188 -2.98 -20.07 7.05
N ILE A 189 -3.83 -20.38 8.04
CA ILE A 189 -4.32 -21.74 8.30
C ILE A 189 -5.20 -22.22 7.14
N GLN A 190 -6.13 -21.39 6.68
CA GLN A 190 -6.99 -21.70 5.54
C GLN A 190 -6.16 -22.00 4.28
N PHE A 191 -5.18 -21.16 3.96
CA PHE A 191 -4.27 -21.40 2.82
C PHE A 191 -3.49 -22.72 2.94
N LYS A 192 -3.04 -23.10 4.14
CA LYS A 192 -2.38 -24.40 4.35
C LYS A 192 -3.35 -25.56 4.11
N ASN A 193 -4.58 -25.46 4.60
CA ASN A 193 -5.60 -26.50 4.47
C ASN A 193 -6.07 -26.69 3.01
N CYS A 194 -6.06 -25.64 2.18
CA CYS A 194 -6.40 -25.75 0.75
C CYS A 194 -5.29 -26.37 -0.11
N MET A 195 -4.06 -26.49 0.40
CA MET A 195 -2.93 -27.11 -0.31
C MET A 195 -2.74 -28.60 0.03
N HIS A 196 -3.69 -29.20 0.76
CA HIS A 196 -3.71 -30.63 1.13
C HIS A 196 -5.00 -31.26 0.62
#